data_AF-A0A3D4URE1-F1
#
_entry.id   AF-A0A3D4URE1-F1
#
_cell.length_a   1.000
_cell.length_b   1.000
_cell.length_c   1.000
_cell.angle_alpha   90.00
_cell.angle_beta   90.00
_cell.angle_gamma   90.00
#
_symmetry.space_group_name_H-M   'P 1'
#
loop_
_entity.id
_entity.type
_entity.pdbx_description
1 polymer ?
#
loop_
_entity_poly.entity_id
_entity_poly.type
_entity_poly.pdbx_seq_one_letter_code
_entity_poly.pdbx_strand_id
1 'polypeptide(L)'
;MAINMEKMKQKLENLQGNGGKKSSFWRPQDGEQVIRIVPTPDGDPFKEYWFHYNLGNNPGFLSPKKNFGEDCPLDNYVRDLYRQGDDDSIKMAKNLSARQRFFSPVIVRGEEEEGVRIWGFGKMAYQELLNLVLNPDYGDITDTDEGTDLVIKYGKPPGAQFPQTSITPRRKTSKLFDDDNKVSEALNGIPDFDQVFEKKTPQEVQGMLDEFIASQLNDDDAEEFSTESQKYGGDAIDSKFDELMNE
;
A
#
# COMPACT_ATOMS: atom_id res chain seq x y z
N MET A 1 24.30 34.97 19.36
CA MET A 1 23.52 33.72 19.50
C MET A 1 24.40 32.57 19.06
N ALA A 2 24.50 31.52 19.88
CA ALA A 2 25.33 30.36 19.59
C ALA A 2 24.59 29.36 18.69
N ILE A 3 25.35 28.48 18.03
CA ILE A 3 24.80 27.38 17.24
C ILE A 3 24.00 26.45 18.18
N ASN A 4 22.76 26.13 17.79
CA ASN A 4 21.95 25.14 18.49
C ASN A 4 22.43 23.74 18.07
N MET A 5 23.22 23.12 18.97
CA MET A 5 23.84 21.82 18.73
C MET A 5 22.82 20.68 18.61
N GLU A 6 21.63 20.84 19.18
CA GLU A 6 20.53 19.85 19.11
C GLU A 6 19.91 19.86 17.70
N LYS A 7 19.63 21.05 17.15
CA LYS A 7 19.21 21.19 15.75
C LYS A 7 20.25 20.72 14.74
N MET A 8 21.55 20.87 15.05
CA MET A 8 22.62 20.38 14.16
C MET A 8 22.77 18.85 14.23
N LYS A 9 22.56 18.24 15.40
CA LYS A 9 22.50 16.77 15.53
C LYS A 9 21.30 16.19 14.80
N GLN A 10 20.12 16.81 14.94
CA GLN A 10 18.90 16.40 14.25
C GLN A 10 19.05 16.51 12.73
N LYS A 11 19.67 17.60 12.24
CA LYS A 11 20.05 17.72 10.82
C LYS A 11 21.05 16.66 10.38
N LEU A 12 22.01 16.30 11.22
CA LEU A 12 23.03 15.30 10.90
C LEU A 12 22.44 13.88 10.90
N GLU A 13 21.55 13.54 11.84
CA GLU A 13 20.83 12.26 11.89
C GLU A 13 19.92 12.09 10.66
N ASN A 14 19.20 13.15 10.28
CA ASN A 14 18.40 13.17 9.05
C ASN A 14 19.27 13.05 7.78
N LEU A 15 20.50 13.58 7.79
CA LEU A 15 21.43 13.49 6.66
C LEU A 15 22.15 12.13 6.57
N GLN A 16 22.32 11.44 7.70
CA GLN A 16 23.08 10.20 7.79
C GLN A 16 22.28 8.94 7.47
N GLY A 17 20.96 9.04 7.22
CA GLY A 17 20.13 7.94 6.69
C GLY A 17 20.18 6.64 7.50
N ASN A 18 20.64 6.68 8.75
CA ASN A 18 20.99 5.53 9.58
C ASN A 18 20.00 5.26 10.73
N GLY A 19 18.85 5.92 10.73
CA GLY A 19 17.68 5.36 11.40
C GLY A 19 17.21 4.21 10.53
N GLY A 20 17.44 2.95 10.94
CA GLY A 20 16.87 1.80 10.24
C GLY A 20 15.41 2.12 9.94
N LYS A 21 15.01 2.08 8.65
CA LYS A 21 13.69 2.51 8.18
C LYS A 21 12.65 1.96 9.16
N LYS A 22 12.15 2.78 10.09
CA LYS A 22 10.84 2.52 10.66
C LYS A 22 9.96 2.56 9.43
N SER A 23 9.40 1.40 9.07
CA SER A 23 8.55 1.28 7.89
C SER A 23 7.56 2.44 7.95
N SER A 24 7.60 3.30 6.94
CA SER A 24 6.67 4.43 6.84
C SER A 24 5.25 3.92 6.65
N PHE A 25 5.05 2.62 6.44
CA PHE A 25 3.76 2.00 6.30
C PHE A 25 3.07 1.75 7.64
N TRP A 26 1.75 1.86 7.61
CA TRP A 26 0.87 1.44 8.68
C TRP A 26 -0.21 0.52 8.12
N ARG A 27 -0.55 -0.49 8.91
CA ARG A 27 -1.67 -1.39 8.64
C ARG A 27 -2.54 -1.53 9.88
N PRO A 28 -3.86 -1.67 9.71
CA PRO A 28 -4.74 -1.85 10.83
C PRO A 28 -4.42 -3.18 11.53
N GLN A 29 -4.52 -3.17 12.84
CA GLN A 29 -4.40 -4.34 13.72
C GLN A 29 -5.80 -4.82 14.10
N ASP A 30 -5.91 -6.07 14.55
CA ASP A 30 -7.17 -6.63 15.02
C ASP A 30 -7.78 -5.74 16.12
N GLY A 31 -9.02 -5.29 15.88
CA GLY A 31 -9.74 -4.39 16.78
C GLY A 31 -10.13 -3.07 16.11
N GLU A 32 -10.19 -2.03 16.94
CA GLU A 32 -10.58 -0.67 16.53
C GLU A 32 -9.39 0.27 16.69
N GLN A 33 -9.05 0.98 15.61
CA GLN A 33 -8.06 2.05 15.60
C GLN A 33 -8.67 3.30 14.99
N VAL A 34 -8.15 4.46 15.37
CA VAL A 34 -8.63 5.75 14.84
C VAL A 34 -7.51 6.38 14.06
N ILE A 35 -7.80 6.76 12.82
CA ILE A 35 -6.84 7.43 11.95
C ILE A 35 -7.40 8.76 11.46
N ARG A 36 -6.52 9.62 10.97
CA ARG A 36 -6.85 10.83 10.24
C ARG A 36 -6.09 10.81 8.93
N ILE A 37 -6.80 10.87 7.81
CA ILE A 37 -6.17 11.04 6.49
C ILE A 37 -5.63 12.46 6.41
N VAL A 38 -4.38 12.58 5.99
CA VAL A 38 -3.65 13.84 5.89
C VAL A 38 -3.81 14.39 4.46
N PRO A 39 -4.05 15.71 4.28
CA PRO A 39 -4.18 16.28 2.95
C PRO A 39 -2.83 16.27 2.22
N THR A 40 -2.87 16.10 0.90
CA THR A 40 -1.69 16.15 0.05
C THR A 40 -1.68 17.43 -0.81
N PRO A 41 -0.51 17.97 -1.20
CA PRO A 41 -0.43 19.23 -1.95
C PRO A 41 -1.12 19.20 -3.33
N ASP A 42 -1.25 18.02 -3.94
CA ASP A 42 -1.94 17.82 -5.21
C ASP A 42 -3.46 17.67 -5.08
N GLY A 43 -3.99 17.70 -3.85
CA GLY A 43 -5.42 17.61 -3.55
C GLY A 43 -6.01 16.20 -3.65
N ASP A 44 -5.20 15.19 -3.95
CA ASP A 44 -5.63 13.79 -4.01
C ASP A 44 -4.93 12.95 -2.93
N PRO A 45 -5.56 12.73 -1.76
CA PRO A 45 -4.97 11.93 -0.69
C PRO A 45 -5.00 10.42 -0.98
N PHE A 46 -5.56 9.96 -2.09
CA PHE A 46 -5.74 8.54 -2.42
C PHE A 46 -4.88 8.12 -3.61
N LYS A 47 -3.61 7.79 -3.36
CA LYS A 47 -2.68 7.37 -4.42
C LYS A 47 -3.03 5.99 -4.95
N GLU A 48 -3.05 5.84 -6.27
CA GLU A 48 -3.36 4.58 -6.94
C GLU A 48 -2.13 3.98 -7.62
N TYR A 49 -1.87 2.70 -7.35
CA TYR A 49 -0.77 1.96 -7.99
C TYR A 49 -1.22 0.57 -8.42
N TRP A 50 -0.54 0.01 -9.41
CA TRP A 50 -0.74 -1.34 -9.91
C TRP A 50 0.47 -2.21 -9.65
N PHE A 51 0.28 -3.34 -8.96
CA PHE A 51 1.35 -4.27 -8.59
C PHE A 51 1.18 -5.63 -9.25
N HIS A 52 2.27 -6.20 -9.73
CA HIS A 52 2.35 -7.64 -9.98
C HIS A 52 2.77 -8.36 -8.69
N TYR A 53 2.23 -9.54 -8.49
CA TYR A 53 2.49 -10.42 -7.35
C TYR A 53 2.81 -11.83 -7.87
N ASN A 54 3.37 -12.67 -6.99
CA ASN A 54 3.58 -14.09 -7.23
C ASN A 54 4.48 -14.39 -8.44
N LEU A 55 5.41 -13.48 -8.75
CA LEU A 55 6.49 -13.70 -9.70
C LEU A 55 7.77 -14.06 -8.93
N GLY A 56 7.99 -15.37 -8.75
CA GLY A 56 9.07 -15.88 -7.91
C GLY A 56 8.89 -15.47 -6.44
N ASN A 57 10.00 -15.25 -5.74
CA ASN A 57 10.01 -14.93 -4.31
C ASN A 57 9.80 -13.43 -3.99
N ASN A 58 9.32 -12.64 -4.94
CA ASN A 58 9.13 -11.20 -4.75
C ASN A 58 7.77 -10.90 -4.08
N PRO A 59 7.71 -10.05 -3.02
CA PRO A 59 6.45 -9.71 -2.34
C PRO A 59 5.52 -8.83 -3.18
N GLY A 60 6.04 -8.19 -4.22
CA GLY A 60 5.28 -7.47 -5.23
C GLY A 60 6.08 -6.31 -5.81
N PHE A 61 5.82 -5.96 -7.07
CA PHE A 61 6.49 -4.82 -7.73
C PHE A 61 5.52 -4.05 -8.61
N LEU A 62 5.80 -2.75 -8.81
CA LEU A 62 4.99 -1.90 -9.66
C LEU A 62 5.00 -2.40 -11.10
N SER A 63 3.81 -2.52 -11.69
CA SER A 63 3.65 -2.80 -13.13
C SER A 63 4.20 -1.63 -13.96
N PRO A 64 5.27 -1.82 -14.76
CA PRO A 64 5.82 -0.73 -15.58
C PRO A 64 4.79 -0.15 -16.54
N LYS A 65 3.96 -1.03 -17.10
CA LYS A 65 2.93 -0.67 -18.07
C LYS A 65 1.77 0.12 -17.48
N LYS A 66 1.21 -0.34 -16.36
CA LYS A 66 0.01 0.29 -15.80
C LYS A 66 0.30 1.58 -15.02
N ASN A 67 1.48 1.71 -14.43
CA ASN A 67 1.85 2.93 -13.68
C ASN A 67 2.57 3.96 -14.55
N PHE A 68 3.38 3.52 -15.53
CA PHE A 68 4.28 4.42 -16.26
C PHE A 68 4.12 4.36 -17.79
N GLY A 69 3.22 3.53 -18.31
CA GLY A 69 3.01 3.38 -19.76
C GLY A 69 4.16 2.69 -20.50
N GLU A 70 5.09 2.07 -19.77
CA GLU A 70 6.26 1.39 -20.32
C GLU A 70 5.94 -0.04 -20.77
N ASP A 71 6.86 -0.70 -21.48
CA ASP A 71 6.68 -2.11 -21.79
C ASP A 71 6.82 -2.97 -20.53
N CYS A 72 6.04 -4.04 -20.46
CA CYS A 72 6.06 -4.98 -19.34
C CYS A 72 5.98 -6.41 -19.89
N PRO A 73 7.10 -7.14 -19.91
CA PRO A 73 7.13 -8.52 -20.39
C PRO A 73 6.15 -9.46 -19.68
N LEU A 74 5.99 -9.30 -18.37
CA LEU A 74 5.02 -10.10 -17.61
C LEU A 74 3.59 -9.87 -18.08
N ASP A 75 3.24 -8.63 -18.42
CA ASP A 75 1.91 -8.27 -18.94
C ASP A 75 1.65 -8.89 -20.33
N ASN A 76 2.70 -9.07 -21.13
CA ASN A 76 2.61 -9.77 -22.42
C ASN A 76 2.43 -11.27 -22.19
N TYR A 77 3.22 -11.87 -21.28
CA TYR A 77 3.08 -13.27 -20.88
C TYR A 77 1.69 -13.60 -20.33
N VAL A 78 1.14 -12.75 -19.45
CA VAL A 78 -0.22 -12.87 -18.92
C VAL A 78 -1.27 -12.88 -20.04
N ARG A 79 -1.12 -12.03 -21.06
CA ARG A 79 -2.03 -12.03 -22.23
C ARG A 79 -1.93 -13.33 -23.02
N ASP A 80 -0.73 -13.87 -23.17
CA ASP A 80 -0.52 -15.13 -23.88
C ASP A 80 -1.11 -16.32 -23.12
N LEU A 81 -0.99 -16.34 -21.78
CA LEU A 81 -1.67 -17.33 -20.94
C LEU A 81 -3.20 -17.27 -21.11
N TYR A 82 -3.81 -16.07 -21.10
CA TYR A 82 -5.25 -15.95 -21.38
C TYR A 82 -5.63 -16.41 -22.79
N ARG A 83 -4.75 -16.27 -23.79
CA ARG A 83 -4.99 -16.73 -25.18
C ARG A 83 -4.93 -18.24 -25.31
N GLN A 84 -4.11 -18.93 -24.51
CA GLN A 84 -4.06 -20.40 -24.47
C GLN A 84 -5.42 -20.97 -24.03
N GLY A 85 -6.04 -20.34 -23.03
CA GLY A 85 -7.45 -20.55 -22.68
C GLY A 85 -7.75 -21.85 -21.93
N ASP A 86 -6.76 -22.68 -21.63
CA ASP A 86 -6.91 -23.78 -20.69
C ASP A 86 -7.00 -23.28 -19.24
N ASP A 87 -7.59 -24.10 -18.37
CA ASP A 87 -7.91 -23.71 -17.00
C ASP A 87 -6.67 -23.34 -16.18
N ASP A 88 -5.54 -24.00 -16.42
CA ASP A 88 -4.31 -23.79 -15.64
C ASP A 88 -3.60 -22.52 -16.11
N SER A 89 -3.54 -22.27 -17.42
CA SER A 89 -3.09 -20.99 -17.97
C SER A 89 -3.94 -19.82 -17.49
N ILE A 90 -5.27 -19.97 -17.43
CA ILE A 90 -6.16 -18.91 -16.93
C ILE A 90 -5.91 -18.65 -15.43
N LYS A 91 -5.72 -19.69 -14.62
CA LYS A 91 -5.40 -19.52 -13.19
C LYS A 91 -4.07 -18.80 -13.02
N MET A 92 -3.03 -19.21 -13.75
CA MET A 92 -1.72 -18.56 -13.72
C MET A 92 -1.80 -17.09 -14.19
N ALA A 93 -2.54 -16.82 -15.28
CA ALA A 93 -2.75 -15.47 -15.77
C ALA A 93 -3.42 -14.58 -14.73
N LYS A 94 -4.46 -15.09 -14.05
CA LYS A 94 -5.13 -14.36 -12.96
C LYS A 94 -4.17 -14.06 -11.82
N ASN A 95 -3.31 -15.02 -11.48
CA ASN A 95 -2.36 -14.90 -10.39
C ASN A 95 -1.30 -13.81 -10.65
N LEU A 96 -0.74 -13.79 -11.86
CA LEU A 96 0.30 -12.86 -12.28
C LEU A 96 -0.23 -11.48 -12.73
N SER A 97 -1.52 -11.36 -13.02
CA SER A 97 -2.15 -10.11 -13.49
C SER A 97 -2.02 -8.99 -12.45
N ALA A 98 -1.59 -7.80 -12.90
CA ALA A 98 -1.43 -6.66 -12.00
C ALA A 98 -2.73 -6.29 -11.27
N ARG A 99 -2.62 -6.06 -9.96
CA ARG A 99 -3.69 -5.67 -9.05
C ARG A 99 -3.55 -4.21 -8.62
N GLN A 100 -4.67 -3.52 -8.55
CA GLN A 100 -4.73 -2.15 -8.06
C GLN A 100 -4.66 -2.13 -6.52
N ARG A 101 -3.87 -1.21 -6.00
CA ARG A 101 -3.70 -0.91 -4.58
C ARG A 101 -3.76 0.60 -4.39
N PHE A 102 -4.24 1.00 -3.22
CA PHE A 102 -4.50 2.39 -2.88
C PHE A 102 -3.75 2.75 -1.61
N PHE A 103 -3.28 3.99 -1.52
CA PHE A 103 -2.50 4.44 -0.39
C PHE A 103 -2.85 5.85 0.01
N SER A 104 -2.87 6.10 1.32
CA SER A 104 -3.10 7.43 1.86
C SER A 104 -2.13 7.74 2.99
N PRO A 105 -1.64 8.99 3.09
CA PRO A 105 -0.92 9.42 4.27
C PRO A 105 -1.91 9.58 5.43
N VAL A 106 -1.55 9.03 6.59
CA VAL A 106 -2.39 8.99 7.77
C VAL A 106 -1.61 9.34 9.03
N ILE A 107 -2.29 10.01 9.96
CA ILE A 107 -1.92 10.04 11.38
C ILE A 107 -2.77 9.00 12.09
N VAL A 108 -2.16 8.22 12.98
CA VAL A 108 -2.88 7.26 13.82
C VAL A 108 -3.03 7.87 15.20
N ARG A 109 -4.27 8.03 15.66
CA ARG A 109 -4.57 8.67 16.95
C ARG A 109 -4.06 7.80 18.09
N GLY A 110 -3.37 8.41 19.04
CA GLY A 110 -2.64 7.73 20.12
C GLY A 110 -1.21 7.29 19.75
N GLU A 111 -0.83 7.41 18.48
CA GLU A 111 0.53 7.16 17.96
C GLU A 111 1.03 8.39 17.17
N GLU A 112 0.61 9.59 17.55
CA GLU A 112 0.95 10.82 16.84
C GLU A 112 2.47 11.10 16.79
N GLU A 113 3.22 10.62 17.78
CA GLU A 113 4.68 10.77 17.85
C GLU A 113 5.42 9.99 16.76
N GLU A 114 4.78 8.99 16.16
CA GLU A 114 5.33 8.24 15.01
C GLU A 114 5.21 9.03 13.69
N GLY A 115 4.55 10.20 13.72
CA GLY A 115 4.38 11.05 12.56
C GLY A 115 3.42 10.47 11.51
N VAL A 116 3.52 11.01 10.29
CA VAL A 116 2.70 10.55 9.15
C VAL A 116 3.20 9.19 8.68
N ARG A 117 2.27 8.25 8.55
CA ARG A 117 2.49 6.92 7.97
C ARG A 117 1.64 6.73 6.72
N ILE A 118 1.94 5.71 5.93
CA ILE A 118 1.24 5.36 4.70
C ILE A 118 0.34 4.17 4.99
N TRP A 119 -0.95 4.38 4.91
CA TRP A 119 -1.91 3.28 4.94
C TRP A 119 -2.14 2.75 3.53
N GLY A 120 -1.81 1.48 3.30
CA GLY A 120 -2.16 0.78 2.06
C GLY A 120 -3.43 -0.05 2.24
N PHE A 121 -4.33 0.01 1.27
CA PHE A 121 -5.63 -0.65 1.33
C PHE A 121 -6.16 -1.09 -0.03
N GLY A 122 -7.13 -2.00 0.01
CA GLY A 122 -7.78 -2.55 -1.18
C GLY A 122 -8.95 -1.72 -1.70
N LYS A 123 -9.51 -2.15 -2.83
CA LYS A 123 -10.60 -1.48 -3.55
C LYS A 123 -11.84 -1.21 -2.70
N MET A 124 -12.19 -2.10 -1.78
CA MET A 124 -13.39 -1.95 -0.94
C MET A 124 -13.27 -0.73 0.00
N ALA A 125 -12.13 -0.62 0.69
CA ALA A 125 -11.83 0.54 1.54
C ALA A 125 -11.76 1.83 0.72
N TYR A 126 -11.14 1.79 -0.47
CA TYR A 126 -11.11 2.93 -1.38
C TYR A 126 -12.52 3.41 -1.77
N GLN A 127 -13.41 2.48 -2.12
CA GLN A 127 -14.79 2.82 -2.46
C GLN A 127 -15.55 3.43 -1.27
N GLU A 128 -15.37 2.91 -0.05
CA GLU A 128 -15.95 3.51 1.16
C GLU A 128 -15.44 4.94 1.39
N LEU A 129 -14.14 5.17 1.22
CA LEU A 129 -13.51 6.48 1.37
C LEU A 129 -13.99 7.49 0.32
N LEU A 130 -14.08 7.07 -0.96
CA LEU A 130 -14.64 7.94 -2.01
C LEU A 130 -16.09 8.32 -1.72
N ASN A 131 -16.93 7.36 -1.30
CA ASN A 131 -18.31 7.66 -0.93
C ASN A 131 -18.40 8.65 0.25
N LEU A 132 -17.45 8.57 1.18
CA LEU A 132 -17.38 9.49 2.31
C LEU A 132 -17.00 10.90 1.87
N VAL A 133 -15.98 11.05 1.03
CA VAL A 133 -15.51 12.36 0.53
C VAL A 133 -16.52 13.01 -0.41
N LEU A 134 -17.22 12.21 -1.23
CA LEU A 134 -18.26 12.71 -2.14
C LEU A 134 -19.57 13.05 -1.43
N ASN A 135 -19.70 12.70 -0.14
CA ASN A 135 -20.88 13.04 0.63
C ASN A 135 -20.73 14.47 1.20
N PRO A 136 -21.58 15.43 0.77
CA PRO A 136 -21.48 16.82 1.19
C PRO A 136 -21.66 17.03 2.70
N ASP A 137 -22.30 16.10 3.41
CA ASP A 137 -22.53 16.20 4.86
C ASP A 137 -21.23 16.10 5.68
N TYR A 138 -20.18 15.51 5.12
CA TYR A 138 -18.90 15.30 5.81
C TYR A 138 -17.83 16.34 5.46
N GLY A 139 -18.04 17.15 4.42
CA GLY A 139 -17.06 18.14 3.97
C GLY A 139 -15.72 17.53 3.57
N ASP A 140 -14.64 18.31 3.71
CA ASP A 140 -13.28 17.81 3.50
C ASP A 140 -12.80 17.05 4.75
N ILE A 141 -12.84 15.72 4.69
CA ILE A 141 -12.40 14.87 5.80
C ILE A 141 -10.90 15.01 6.12
N THR A 142 -10.11 15.58 5.21
CA THR A 142 -8.67 15.76 5.36
C THR A 142 -8.28 17.14 5.92
N ASP A 143 -9.23 18.08 6.02
CA ASP A 143 -8.96 19.44 6.49
C ASP A 143 -8.23 19.44 7.84
N THR A 144 -7.23 20.32 7.99
CA THR A 144 -6.35 20.33 9.16
C THR A 144 -7.01 20.88 10.42
N ASP A 145 -8.07 21.68 10.29
CA ASP A 145 -8.78 22.30 11.40
C ASP A 145 -10.16 21.65 11.65
N GLU A 146 -10.88 21.31 10.58
CA GLU A 146 -12.27 20.83 10.60
C GLU A 146 -12.47 19.49 9.87
N GLY A 147 -11.42 18.73 9.58
CA GLY A 147 -11.58 17.40 8.99
C GLY A 147 -12.14 16.35 9.97
N THR A 148 -12.25 15.11 9.49
CA THR A 148 -12.93 14.03 10.20
C THR A 148 -12.01 12.84 10.47
N ASP A 149 -11.91 12.44 11.73
CA ASP A 149 -11.22 11.21 12.10
C ASP A 149 -12.05 9.97 11.71
N LEU A 150 -11.37 8.93 11.24
CA LEU A 150 -11.96 7.68 10.78
C LEU A 150 -11.68 6.57 11.78
N VAL A 151 -12.73 5.87 12.18
CA VAL A 151 -12.63 4.65 12.96
C VAL A 151 -12.48 3.48 12.00
N ILE A 152 -11.32 2.82 12.06
CA ILE A 152 -10.99 1.63 11.29
C ILE A 152 -11.21 0.44 12.19
N LYS A 153 -12.15 -0.43 11.83
CA LYS A 153 -12.32 -1.73 12.48
C LYS A 153 -11.80 -2.80 11.56
N TYR A 154 -10.78 -3.51 12.04
CA TYR A 154 -10.16 -4.61 11.34
C TYR A 154 -10.28 -5.89 12.17
N GLY A 155 -10.53 -7.00 11.48
CA GLY A 155 -10.59 -8.31 12.11
C GLY A 155 -11.40 -9.27 11.25
N LYS A 156 -11.54 -10.52 11.71
CA LYS A 156 -12.27 -11.57 11.00
C LYS A 156 -13.64 -11.81 11.65
N PRO A 157 -14.75 -11.31 11.06
CA PRO A 157 -16.08 -11.56 11.62
C PRO A 157 -16.40 -13.06 11.68
N PRO A 158 -17.24 -13.51 12.62
CA PRO A 158 -17.68 -14.90 12.68
C PRO A 158 -18.30 -15.36 11.35
N GLY A 159 -17.76 -16.45 10.78
CA GLY A 159 -18.22 -17.00 9.50
C GLY A 159 -17.62 -16.33 8.26
N ALA A 160 -16.85 -15.25 8.39
CA ALA A 160 -16.09 -14.69 7.29
C ALA A 160 -14.90 -15.59 6.96
N GLN A 161 -14.60 -15.77 5.67
CA GLN A 161 -13.41 -16.50 5.23
C GLN A 161 -12.14 -15.68 5.45
N PHE A 162 -12.24 -14.36 5.34
CA PHE A 162 -11.12 -13.41 5.32
C PHE A 162 -11.34 -12.25 6.31
N PRO A 163 -10.27 -11.60 6.80
CA PRO A 163 -10.38 -10.35 7.54
C PRO A 163 -11.13 -9.28 6.73
N GLN A 164 -11.85 -8.41 7.41
CA GLN A 164 -12.57 -7.31 6.82
C GLN A 164 -12.16 -6.01 7.49
N THR A 165 -12.06 -4.95 6.69
CA THR A 165 -11.91 -3.58 7.17
C THR A 165 -13.24 -2.87 7.00
N SER A 166 -13.73 -2.21 8.04
CA SER A 166 -14.85 -1.27 7.94
C SER A 166 -14.43 0.10 8.40
N ILE A 167 -14.88 1.13 7.68
CA ILE A 167 -14.52 2.52 7.90
C ILE A 167 -15.76 3.26 8.41
N THR A 168 -15.65 3.91 9.56
CA THR A 168 -16.74 4.72 10.12
C THR A 168 -16.23 6.11 10.47
N PRO A 169 -16.76 7.19 9.86
CA PRO A 169 -16.39 8.55 10.24
C PRO A 169 -16.87 8.86 11.66
N ARG A 170 -16.04 9.59 12.43
CA ARG A 170 -16.48 10.17 13.70
C ARG A 170 -17.60 11.20 13.43
N ARG A 171 -18.53 11.32 14.39
CA ARG A 171 -19.67 12.25 14.27
C ARG A 171 -19.31 13.72 14.32
N LYS A 172 -18.13 14.05 14.84
CA LYS A 172 -17.64 15.42 15.02
C LYS A 172 -16.31 15.55 14.33
N THR A 173 -16.11 16.70 13.72
CA THR A 173 -14.82 17.13 13.19
C THR A 173 -13.84 17.38 14.33
N SER A 174 -12.56 17.34 14.00
CA SER A 174 -11.46 17.55 14.93
C SER A 174 -10.28 18.18 14.21
N LYS A 175 -9.41 18.90 14.93
CA LYS A 175 -8.14 19.37 14.39
C LYS A 175 -7.20 18.19 14.14
N LEU A 176 -6.30 18.34 13.17
CA LEU A 176 -5.21 17.39 12.94
C LEU A 176 -4.28 17.38 14.16
N PHE A 177 -3.87 18.58 14.62
CA PHE A 177 -3.13 18.80 15.86
C PHE A 177 -3.59 20.11 16.52
N ASP A 178 -3.41 20.23 17.84
CA ASP A 178 -3.66 21.48 18.55
C ASP A 178 -2.56 22.55 18.33
N ASP A 179 -1.37 22.13 17.89
CA ASP A 179 -0.21 23.00 17.64
C ASP A 179 0.07 23.10 16.13
N ASP A 180 0.00 24.32 15.59
CA ASP A 180 0.23 24.62 14.17
C ASP A 180 1.64 24.20 13.68
N ASN A 181 2.63 24.18 14.57
CA ASN A 181 3.97 23.70 14.22
C ASN A 181 3.96 22.20 13.93
N LYS A 182 3.17 21.42 14.69
CA LYS A 182 3.00 19.98 14.47
C LYS A 182 2.21 19.69 13.21
N VAL A 183 1.22 20.53 12.89
CA VAL A 183 0.52 20.46 11.59
C VAL A 183 1.52 20.63 10.46
N SER A 184 2.35 21.69 10.53
CA SER A 184 3.37 21.95 9.51
C SER A 184 4.41 20.83 9.42
N GLU A 185 4.84 20.27 10.54
CA GLU A 185 5.75 19.13 10.58
C GLU A 185 5.14 17.89 9.93
N ALA A 186 3.87 17.58 10.24
CA ALA A 186 3.17 16.45 9.65
C ALA A 186 3.02 16.61 8.13
N LEU A 187 2.61 17.78 7.64
CA LEU A 187 2.45 18.03 6.20
C LEU A 187 3.78 17.97 5.44
N ASN A 188 4.87 18.44 6.03
CA ASN A 188 6.21 18.35 5.44
C ASN A 188 6.85 16.95 5.60
N GLY A 189 6.32 16.14 6.52
CA GLY A 189 6.76 14.78 6.81
C GLY A 189 6.01 13.71 6.01
N ILE A 190 5.09 14.08 5.12
CA ILE A 190 4.42 13.14 4.22
C ILE A 190 5.49 12.48 3.33
N PRO A 191 5.61 11.14 3.34
CA PRO A 191 6.56 10.46 2.46
C PRO A 191 6.30 10.74 0.98
N ASP A 192 7.38 10.85 0.20
CA ASP A 192 7.29 11.00 -1.25
C ASP A 192 6.84 9.69 -1.90
N PHE A 193 5.57 9.61 -2.28
CA PHE A 193 4.93 8.43 -2.87
C PHE A 193 5.61 7.94 -4.15
N ASP A 194 6.30 8.81 -4.90
CA ASP A 194 7.06 8.41 -6.10
C ASP A 194 8.32 7.61 -5.77
N GLN A 195 8.77 7.67 -4.51
CA GLN A 195 9.97 6.99 -4.00
C GLN A 195 9.65 5.86 -3.02
N VAL A 196 8.37 5.69 -2.65
CA VAL A 196 7.93 4.67 -1.69
C VAL A 196 8.13 3.26 -2.24
N PHE A 197 7.90 3.07 -3.54
CA PHE A 197 8.05 1.78 -4.20
C PHE A 197 9.14 1.83 -5.26
N GLU A 198 9.96 0.77 -5.32
CA GLU A 198 11.01 0.66 -6.33
C GLU A 198 10.39 0.45 -7.72
N LYS A 199 10.78 1.29 -8.67
CA LYS A 199 10.41 1.12 -10.08
C LYS A 199 11.38 0.14 -10.75
N LYS A 200 10.85 -0.99 -11.24
CA LYS A 200 11.59 -1.95 -12.05
C LYS A 200 11.56 -1.57 -13.53
N THR A 201 12.70 -1.77 -14.20
CA THR A 201 12.83 -1.63 -15.65
C THR A 201 12.26 -2.84 -16.38
N PRO A 202 11.89 -2.71 -17.67
CA PRO A 202 11.43 -3.85 -18.47
C PRO A 202 12.42 -5.02 -18.49
N GLN A 203 13.73 -4.74 -18.47
CA GLN A 203 14.80 -5.74 -18.46
C GLN A 203 14.84 -6.52 -17.14
N GLU A 204 14.68 -5.83 -16.00
CA GLU A 204 14.59 -6.49 -14.69
C GLU A 204 13.35 -7.37 -14.61
N VAL A 205 12.20 -6.88 -15.09
CA VAL A 205 10.96 -7.67 -15.14
C VAL A 205 11.12 -8.89 -16.06
N GLN A 206 11.82 -8.77 -17.19
CA GLN A 206 12.14 -9.91 -18.04
C GLN A 206 12.99 -10.94 -17.28
N GLY A 207 14.04 -10.50 -16.58
CA GLY A 207 14.88 -11.39 -15.79
C GLY A 207 14.10 -12.16 -14.73
N MET A 208 13.22 -11.48 -14.00
CA MET A 208 12.32 -12.13 -13.03
C MET A 208 11.37 -13.13 -13.68
N LEU A 209 10.86 -12.82 -14.88
CA LEU A 209 9.99 -13.72 -15.63
C LEU A 209 10.75 -14.96 -16.14
N ASP A 210 11.96 -14.79 -16.65
CA ASP A 210 12.78 -15.89 -17.14
C ASP A 210 13.15 -16.86 -16.01
N GLU A 211 13.50 -16.32 -14.84
CA GLU A 211 13.76 -17.11 -13.63
C GLU A 211 12.50 -17.87 -13.18
N PHE A 212 11.35 -17.20 -13.18
CA PHE A 212 10.07 -17.82 -12.86
C PHE A 212 9.73 -18.96 -13.84
N ILE A 213 9.89 -18.77 -15.15
CA ILE A 213 9.61 -19.82 -16.14
C ILE A 213 10.61 -20.97 -15.97
N ALA A 214 11.88 -20.68 -15.72
CA ALA A 214 12.89 -21.72 -15.50
C ALA A 214 12.58 -22.57 -14.26
N SER A 215 12.05 -21.97 -13.18
CA SER A 215 11.64 -22.71 -11.99
C SER A 215 10.42 -23.61 -12.24
N GLN A 216 9.50 -23.23 -13.15
CA GLN A 216 8.38 -24.10 -13.54
C GLN A 216 8.81 -25.35 -14.31
N LEU A 217 9.94 -25.29 -15.03
CA LEU A 217 10.40 -26.37 -15.91
C LEU A 217 11.26 -27.42 -15.19
N ASN A 218 11.82 -27.07 -14.04
CA ASN A 218 12.59 -27.98 -13.20
C ASN A 218 11.67 -28.57 -12.13
N ASP A 219 11.16 -29.79 -12.39
CA ASP A 219 10.15 -30.54 -11.62
C ASP A 219 10.39 -30.70 -10.08
N ASP A 220 11.50 -30.21 -9.52
CA ASP A 220 11.80 -30.29 -8.09
C ASP A 220 11.04 -29.25 -7.24
N ASP A 221 10.51 -28.16 -7.84
CA ASP A 221 9.73 -27.10 -7.16
C ASP A 221 8.23 -27.06 -7.57
N ALA A 222 7.77 -28.02 -8.38
CA ALA A 222 6.39 -28.09 -8.87
C ALA A 222 5.35 -28.27 -7.74
N GLU A 223 5.76 -28.79 -6.58
CA GLU A 223 4.89 -28.99 -5.39
C GLU A 223 4.57 -27.68 -4.65
N GLU A 224 5.45 -26.68 -4.72
CA GLU A 224 5.21 -25.36 -4.10
C GLU A 224 4.15 -24.60 -4.91
N PHE A 225 4.23 -24.68 -6.24
CA PHE A 225 3.18 -24.16 -7.12
C PHE A 225 1.88 -24.95 -7.06
N SER A 226 1.89 -26.27 -6.87
CA SER A 226 0.66 -27.07 -6.74
C SER A 226 -0.11 -26.67 -5.47
N THR A 227 0.60 -26.40 -4.37
CA THR A 227 -0.01 -25.99 -3.10
C THR A 227 -0.38 -24.52 -3.04
N GLU A 228 0.38 -23.63 -3.69
CA GLU A 228 0.00 -22.22 -3.87
C GLU A 228 -1.13 -22.03 -4.89
N SER A 229 -1.11 -22.78 -6.00
CA SER A 229 -2.17 -22.76 -7.03
C SER A 229 -3.50 -23.32 -6.59
N GLN A 230 -3.49 -24.32 -5.70
CA GLN A 230 -4.69 -24.82 -5.04
C GLN A 230 -5.19 -23.89 -3.91
N LYS A 231 -4.36 -22.96 -3.41
CA LYS A 231 -4.72 -22.01 -2.34
C LYS A 231 -5.30 -20.68 -2.83
N TYR A 232 -5.32 -20.37 -4.13
CA TYR A 232 -5.66 -19.03 -4.65
C TYR A 232 -7.14 -18.62 -4.49
N GLY A 233 -7.49 -18.23 -3.27
CA GLY A 233 -8.42 -17.15 -2.96
C GLY A 233 -7.66 -15.82 -2.78
N GLY A 234 -8.38 -14.73 -2.49
CA GLY A 234 -7.78 -13.39 -2.28
C GLY A 234 -6.65 -13.33 -1.23
N ASP A 235 -6.64 -14.28 -0.29
CA ASP A 235 -5.68 -14.37 0.83
C ASP A 235 -4.21 -14.37 0.45
N ALA A 236 -3.79 -15.04 -0.63
CA ALA A 236 -2.37 -15.13 -0.98
C ALA A 236 -1.83 -13.78 -1.47
N ILE A 237 -2.60 -13.06 -2.29
CA ILE A 237 -2.22 -11.74 -2.79
C ILE A 237 -2.26 -10.70 -1.67
N ASP A 238 -3.25 -10.80 -0.78
CA ASP A 238 -3.35 -9.89 0.36
C ASP A 238 -2.22 -10.15 1.37
N SER A 239 -1.77 -11.41 1.54
CA SER A 239 -0.58 -11.74 2.34
C SER A 239 0.71 -11.20 1.72
N LYS A 240 0.88 -11.29 0.39
CA LYS A 240 2.03 -10.72 -0.31
C LYS A 240 2.03 -9.19 -0.26
N PHE A 241 0.85 -8.58 -0.34
CA PHE A 241 0.70 -7.16 -0.10
C PHE A 241 1.10 -6.78 1.33
N ASP A 242 0.68 -7.55 2.33
CA ASP A 242 1.11 -7.35 3.72
C ASP A 242 2.63 -7.49 3.88
N GLU A 243 3.26 -8.47 3.21
CA GLU A 243 4.73 -8.62 3.18
C GLU A 243 5.40 -7.37 2.60
N LEU A 244 4.92 -6.87 1.45
CA LEU A 244 5.42 -5.63 0.82
C LEU A 244 5.35 -4.42 1.76
N MET A 245 4.34 -4.35 2.63
CA MET A 245 4.17 -3.25 3.59
C MET A 245 5.08 -3.39 4.82
N ASN A 246 5.72 -4.53 5.02
CA ASN A 246 6.63 -4.79 6.14
C ASN A 246 8.14 -4.70 5.74
N GLU A 247 8.46 -4.51 4.46
CA GLU A 247 9.83 -4.24 3.97
C GLU A 247 10.29 -2.80 4.24
#